data_AF-A0A3E4UUS0-F1
#
_entry.id   AF-A0A3E4UUS0-F1
#
_cell.length_a   1.000
_cell.length_b   1.000
_cell.length_c   1.000
_cell.angle_alpha   90.00
_cell.angle_beta   90.00
_cell.angle_gamma   90.00
#
_symmetry.space_group_name_H-M   'P 1'
#
loop_
_entity.id
_entity.type
_entity.pdbx_description
1 polymer ?
#
loop_
_entity_poly.entity_id
_entity_poly.type
_entity_poly.pdbx_seq_one_letter_code
_entity_poly.pdbx_strand_id
1 'polypeptide(L)'
;MRKTELLEIGCLEATKKMLKFSKKEEKKSRKQRLQKKMKMRKFEYEVSVKICKKGEILAVSFFRIKEMLAGQVQPEIVVFLNKKERTYLSYLPREAKWRTATIIKIMGYFYGSFYHCTKRDWALFRKYFDTECSRWTPLKVSSIRSIIEEFQTDILWDRIEERRRQETNEWDQVMSQIPVLPKDWERWCRKSAITQHYIFYKPERKGEGYCSRCNTRVQGILPKHNQYGICPKCRQRIQYKSKKMQKRIIHKAECTYLLQKFGTNQMVIRKFNVYAKFHQKRDFVPEISWFETRRVIVEKDFSQTAYYYGQYKDGSYRWRESLYAEYHYDFEGNKGTLYQRTLFSLNQGILKTSGLYELQKNMKMVEPETYLLYRYHCPAIEKAAKAGLKKFVIQSIHKKSRLPNHRKLMGILGINSCLLKQLVKMDGGIAGLSWLQKMKNTQKWISEDILRYFEKHNISTIDVAFIENQMSPQQIYHYLRRMEKESGLPVEKILTIWRDYLSMAKK
;
A
#
# COMPACT_ATOMS: atom_id res chain seq x y z
N MET A 1 -33.14 -5.93 -22.78
CA MET A 1 -34.02 -5.12 -23.65
C MET A 1 -33.48 -5.13 -25.07
N ARG A 2 -34.31 -5.45 -26.07
CA ARG A 2 -33.89 -5.47 -27.49
C ARG A 2 -34.05 -4.07 -28.09
N LYS A 3 -32.95 -3.53 -28.65
CA LYS A 3 -32.88 -2.15 -29.13
C LYS A 3 -33.90 -1.83 -30.22
N THR A 4 -34.18 -2.77 -31.12
CA THR A 4 -35.16 -2.63 -32.21
C THR A 4 -36.58 -2.43 -31.66
N GLU A 5 -37.02 -3.29 -30.74
CA GLU A 5 -38.34 -3.23 -30.10
C GLU A 5 -38.56 -1.93 -29.28
N LEU A 6 -37.48 -1.36 -28.72
CA LEU A 6 -37.53 -0.10 -27.97
C LEU A 6 -37.85 1.11 -28.85
N LEU A 7 -37.36 1.14 -30.09
CA LEU A 7 -37.60 2.25 -31.03
C LEU A 7 -39.06 2.31 -31.49
N GLU A 8 -39.76 1.17 -31.47
CA GLU A 8 -41.17 1.05 -31.85
C GLU A 8 -42.16 1.54 -30.78
N ILE A 9 -41.70 1.91 -29.57
CA ILE A 9 -42.57 2.34 -28.46
C ILE A 9 -43.28 3.69 -28.76
N GLY A 10 -42.88 4.39 -29.82
CA GLY A 10 -43.58 5.58 -30.32
C GLY A 10 -43.26 6.88 -29.58
N CYS A 11 -42.16 6.92 -28.81
CA CYS A 11 -41.73 8.11 -28.06
C CYS A 11 -40.60 8.92 -28.74
N LEU A 12 -40.28 8.66 -30.01
CA LEU A 12 -39.15 9.30 -30.72
C LEU A 12 -39.48 10.67 -31.35
N GLU A 13 -40.75 11.08 -31.34
CA GLU A 13 -41.18 12.35 -31.94
C GLU A 13 -42.13 13.15 -31.03
N ALA A 14 -41.99 14.48 -31.12
CA ALA A 14 -42.83 15.44 -30.43
C ALA A 14 -44.26 15.42 -30.99
N THR A 15 -45.25 15.44 -30.11
CA THR A 15 -46.67 15.45 -30.55
C THR A 15 -47.10 16.86 -30.98
N LYS A 16 -48.13 16.95 -31.83
CA LYS A 16 -48.78 18.24 -32.17
C LYS A 16 -49.19 19.05 -30.92
N LYS A 17 -49.57 18.37 -29.83
CA LYS A 17 -49.92 19.01 -28.54
C LYS A 17 -48.70 19.64 -27.86
N MET A 18 -47.53 18.98 -27.90
CA MET A 18 -46.29 19.51 -27.35
C MET A 18 -45.81 20.74 -28.13
N LEU A 19 -45.89 20.72 -29.46
CA LEU A 19 -45.55 21.87 -30.29
C LEU A 19 -46.47 23.08 -30.01
N LYS A 20 -47.78 22.84 -29.85
CA LYS A 20 -48.74 23.89 -29.42
C LYS A 20 -48.39 24.45 -28.03
N PHE A 21 -48.01 23.58 -27.09
CA PHE A 21 -47.56 24.00 -25.76
C PHE A 21 -46.28 24.85 -25.84
N SER A 22 -45.27 24.44 -26.59
CA SER A 22 -44.02 25.20 -26.78
C SER A 22 -44.27 26.60 -27.33
N LYS A 23 -45.17 26.76 -28.31
CA LYS A 23 -45.57 28.08 -28.83
C LYS A 23 -46.28 28.96 -27.79
N LYS A 24 -47.07 28.36 -26.88
CA LYS A 24 -47.70 29.08 -25.77
C LYS A 24 -46.66 29.52 -24.73
N GLU A 25 -45.69 28.67 -24.43
CA GLU A 25 -44.58 28.98 -23.52
C GLU A 25 -43.64 30.05 -24.09
N GLU A 26 -43.42 30.09 -25.41
CA GLU A 26 -42.67 31.16 -26.05
C GLU A 26 -43.29 32.53 -25.80
N LYS A 27 -44.63 32.64 -25.92
CA LYS A 27 -45.37 33.88 -25.66
C LYS A 27 -45.30 34.33 -24.20
N LYS A 28 -45.14 33.41 -23.25
CA LYS A 28 -44.99 33.70 -21.82
C LYS A 28 -43.55 33.97 -21.39
N SER A 29 -42.57 33.62 -22.23
CA SER A 29 -41.16 33.70 -21.87
C SER A 29 -40.74 35.15 -21.57
N ARG A 30 -40.00 35.35 -20.47
CA ARG A 30 -39.51 36.68 -20.06
C ARG A 30 -38.08 36.87 -20.56
N LYS A 31 -37.76 38.08 -21.02
CA LYS A 31 -36.37 38.46 -21.31
C LYS A 31 -35.66 38.76 -19.99
N GLN A 32 -34.62 37.98 -19.66
CA GLN A 32 -33.79 38.22 -18.49
C GLN A 32 -32.41 38.70 -18.93
N ARG A 33 -31.90 39.75 -18.27
CA ARG A 33 -30.56 40.29 -18.51
C ARG A 33 -29.57 39.56 -17.60
N LEU A 34 -28.67 38.76 -18.18
CA LEU A 34 -27.49 38.26 -17.46
C LEU A 34 -26.30 39.15 -17.86
N GLN A 35 -25.56 39.66 -16.86
CA GLN A 35 -24.37 40.51 -16.96
C GLN A 35 -24.04 41.06 -18.36
N LYS A 36 -24.44 42.31 -18.59
CA LYS A 36 -24.11 43.28 -19.67
C LYS A 36 -24.00 42.83 -21.15
N LYS A 37 -24.00 41.55 -21.55
CA LYS A 37 -23.89 41.17 -22.98
C LYS A 37 -24.76 40.00 -23.48
N MET A 38 -25.53 39.29 -22.64
CA MET A 38 -26.45 38.24 -23.12
C MET A 38 -27.92 38.49 -22.73
N LYS A 39 -28.80 38.58 -23.73
CA LYS A 39 -30.27 38.52 -23.57
C LYS A 39 -30.71 37.06 -23.67
N MET A 40 -30.99 36.42 -22.54
CA MET A 40 -31.57 35.06 -22.54
C MET A 40 -33.09 35.13 -22.32
N ARG A 41 -33.85 34.38 -23.12
CA ARG A 41 -35.27 34.12 -22.85
C ARG A 41 -35.37 33.03 -21.78
N LYS A 42 -35.99 33.35 -20.64
CA LYS A 42 -36.30 32.40 -19.57
C LYS A 42 -37.72 31.86 -19.80
N PHE A 43 -37.82 30.55 -19.95
CA PHE A 43 -39.09 29.84 -20.06
C PHE A 43 -39.55 29.42 -18.65
N GLU A 44 -40.87 29.33 -18.45
CA GLU A 44 -41.43 28.75 -17.22
C GLU A 44 -41.07 27.26 -17.17
N TYR A 45 -41.28 26.55 -18.28
CA TYR A 45 -40.82 25.18 -18.50
C TYR A 45 -39.73 25.15 -19.57
N GLU A 46 -38.61 24.48 -19.28
CA GLU A 46 -37.50 24.37 -20.26
C GLU A 46 -37.56 23.07 -21.06
N VAL A 47 -38.19 22.04 -20.50
CA VAL A 47 -38.27 20.70 -21.05
C VAL A 47 -39.72 20.22 -21.06
N SER A 48 -40.14 19.61 -22.15
CA SER A 48 -41.42 18.88 -22.25
C SER A 48 -41.14 17.39 -22.27
N VAL A 49 -41.90 16.62 -21.49
CA VAL A 49 -41.72 15.18 -21.32
C VAL A 49 -42.87 14.42 -21.97
N LYS A 50 -42.55 13.36 -22.71
CA LYS A 50 -43.51 12.41 -23.29
C LYS A 50 -43.23 11.03 -22.69
N ILE A 51 -44.29 10.32 -22.31
CA ILE A 51 -44.17 9.03 -21.64
C ILE A 51 -45.02 8.02 -22.39
N CYS A 52 -44.43 6.89 -22.78
CA CYS A 52 -45.17 5.78 -23.36
C CYS A 52 -44.75 4.46 -22.69
N LYS A 53 -45.66 3.49 -22.66
CA LYS A 53 -45.45 2.18 -22.05
C LYS A 53 -45.75 1.09 -23.09
N LYS A 54 -44.86 0.10 -23.24
CA LYS A 54 -45.07 -1.12 -24.05
C LYS A 54 -44.65 -2.32 -23.20
N GLY A 55 -45.61 -3.17 -22.83
CA GLY A 55 -45.39 -4.23 -21.85
C GLY A 55 -44.86 -3.68 -20.52
N GLU A 56 -43.76 -4.25 -20.02
CA GLU A 56 -43.09 -3.84 -18.78
C GLU A 56 -42.17 -2.62 -18.91
N ILE A 57 -41.96 -2.13 -20.14
CA ILE A 57 -41.00 -1.06 -20.42
C ILE A 57 -41.70 0.30 -20.47
N LEU A 58 -41.22 1.24 -19.65
CA LEU A 58 -41.59 2.64 -19.68
C LEU A 58 -40.53 3.44 -20.45
N ALA A 59 -40.94 4.14 -21.49
CA ALA A 59 -40.09 5.04 -22.27
C ALA A 59 -40.42 6.50 -21.91
N VAL A 60 -39.41 7.26 -21.49
CA VAL A 60 -39.53 8.66 -21.09
C VAL A 60 -38.64 9.51 -21.98
N SER A 61 -39.25 10.35 -22.80
CA SER A 61 -38.57 11.20 -23.77
C SER A 61 -38.54 12.65 -23.31
N PHE A 62 -37.36 13.25 -23.34
CA PHE A 62 -37.12 14.63 -22.92
C PHE A 62 -36.88 15.52 -24.14
N PHE A 63 -37.71 16.54 -24.32
CA PHE A 63 -37.64 17.47 -25.44
C PHE A 63 -37.36 18.89 -24.92
N ARG A 64 -36.27 19.53 -25.37
CA ARG A 64 -36.04 20.93 -25.03
C ARG A 64 -37.02 21.83 -25.78
N ILE A 65 -37.69 22.72 -25.05
CA ILE A 65 -38.71 23.61 -25.64
C ILE A 65 -38.09 24.56 -26.68
N LYS A 66 -36.89 25.09 -26.41
CA LYS A 66 -36.15 25.95 -27.35
C LYS A 66 -35.89 25.24 -28.68
N GLU A 67 -35.55 23.96 -28.64
CA GLU A 67 -35.21 23.20 -29.85
C GLU A 67 -36.47 22.81 -30.63
N MET A 68 -37.56 22.45 -29.93
CA MET A 68 -38.86 22.23 -30.58
C MET A 68 -39.38 23.48 -31.28
N LEU A 69 -39.15 24.66 -30.71
CA LEU A 69 -39.47 25.94 -31.36
C LEU A 69 -38.61 26.19 -32.61
N ALA A 70 -37.37 25.70 -32.61
CA ALA A 70 -36.48 25.74 -33.76
C ALA A 70 -36.76 24.64 -34.80
N GLY A 71 -37.87 23.90 -34.67
CA GLY A 71 -38.28 22.85 -35.61
C GLY A 71 -37.68 21.47 -35.33
N GLN A 72 -36.90 21.29 -34.27
CA GLN A 72 -36.37 19.99 -33.89
C GLN A 72 -37.46 19.14 -33.21
N VAL A 73 -37.93 18.10 -33.90
CA VAL A 73 -39.02 17.23 -33.44
C VAL A 73 -38.55 16.00 -32.67
N GLN A 74 -37.25 15.69 -32.68
CA GLN A 74 -36.68 14.57 -31.93
C GLN A 74 -36.30 14.97 -30.49
N PRO A 75 -36.50 14.06 -29.51
CA PRO A 75 -36.07 14.32 -28.14
C PRO A 75 -34.55 14.38 -28.06
N GLU A 76 -34.06 15.08 -27.04
CA GLU A 76 -32.65 15.10 -26.70
C GLU A 76 -32.20 13.71 -26.21
N ILE A 77 -33.04 13.07 -25.39
CA ILE A 77 -32.80 11.74 -24.83
C ILE A 77 -34.14 11.00 -24.63
N VAL A 78 -34.10 9.69 -24.86
CA VAL A 78 -35.14 8.76 -24.43
C VAL A 78 -34.56 7.80 -23.41
N VAL A 79 -35.17 7.71 -22.23
CA VAL A 79 -34.79 6.76 -21.19
C VAL A 79 -35.82 5.65 -21.14
N PHE A 80 -35.37 4.41 -21.38
CA PHE A 80 -36.17 3.20 -21.26
C PHE A 80 -35.91 2.57 -19.90
N LEU A 81 -36.98 2.27 -19.18
CA LEU A 81 -36.98 1.75 -17.81
C LEU A 81 -37.76 0.45 -17.78
N ASN A 82 -37.18 -0.58 -17.18
CA ASN A 82 -37.86 -1.84 -16.92
C ASN A 82 -37.72 -2.16 -15.43
N LYS A 83 -38.80 -1.92 -14.68
CA LYS A 83 -38.88 -2.12 -13.24
C LYS A 83 -38.75 -3.59 -12.85
N LYS A 84 -39.44 -4.49 -13.57
CA LYS A 84 -39.43 -5.94 -13.32
C LYS A 84 -38.01 -6.53 -13.42
N GLU A 85 -37.31 -6.21 -14.49
CA GLU A 85 -35.95 -6.69 -14.73
C GLU A 85 -34.87 -5.83 -14.04
N ARG A 86 -35.25 -4.76 -13.33
CA ARG A 86 -34.33 -3.77 -12.73
C ARG A 86 -33.25 -3.29 -13.72
N THR A 87 -33.67 -2.93 -14.94
CA THR A 87 -32.76 -2.43 -15.99
C THR A 87 -33.21 -1.11 -16.57
N TYR A 88 -32.25 -0.38 -17.12
CA TYR A 88 -32.51 0.84 -17.89
C TYR A 88 -31.55 0.93 -19.08
N LEU A 89 -31.96 1.69 -20.09
CA LEU A 89 -31.14 1.98 -21.26
C LEU A 89 -31.55 3.35 -21.82
N SER A 90 -30.57 4.16 -22.20
CA SER A 90 -30.81 5.48 -22.74
C SER A 90 -30.47 5.50 -24.23
N TYR A 91 -31.23 6.26 -25.01
CA TYR A 91 -31.01 6.47 -26.43
C TYR A 91 -30.94 7.96 -26.73
N LEU A 92 -29.97 8.35 -27.54
CA LEU A 92 -29.76 9.71 -28.06
C LEU A 92 -30.17 9.71 -29.53
N PRO A 93 -31.42 10.10 -29.87
CA PRO A 93 -31.94 9.96 -31.22
C PRO A 93 -31.13 10.71 -32.27
N ARG A 94 -30.65 11.91 -31.92
CA ARG A 94 -29.88 12.78 -32.82
C ARG A 94 -28.53 12.21 -33.23
N GLU A 95 -27.93 11.41 -32.34
CA GLU A 95 -26.65 10.76 -32.59
C GLU A 95 -26.80 9.31 -33.04
N ALA A 96 -28.03 8.77 -33.03
CA ALA A 96 -28.31 7.34 -33.16
C ALA A 96 -27.49 6.46 -32.18
N LYS A 97 -27.18 6.97 -30.97
CA LYS A 97 -26.31 6.30 -29.99
C LYS A 97 -27.09 5.78 -28.78
N TRP A 98 -26.74 4.58 -28.37
CA TRP A 98 -27.20 3.97 -27.12
C TRP A 98 -26.23 4.24 -25.97
N ARG A 99 -26.75 4.50 -24.78
CA ARG A 99 -25.98 4.80 -23.57
C ARG A 99 -26.49 3.99 -22.38
N THR A 100 -25.55 3.51 -21.56
CA THR A 100 -25.82 2.85 -20.26
C THR A 100 -25.62 3.81 -19.08
N ALA A 101 -25.24 5.06 -19.34
CA ALA A 101 -25.08 6.11 -18.33
C ALA A 101 -26.44 6.57 -17.78
N THR A 102 -26.44 7.06 -16.54
CA THR A 102 -27.64 7.64 -15.90
C THR A 102 -28.07 8.93 -16.58
N ILE A 103 -29.33 9.30 -16.40
CA ILE A 103 -29.92 10.52 -16.96
C ILE A 103 -29.15 11.78 -16.51
N ILE A 104 -28.66 11.82 -15.26
CA ILE A 104 -27.79 12.91 -14.77
C ILE A 104 -26.51 13.02 -15.58
N LYS A 105 -25.81 11.91 -15.81
CA LYS A 105 -24.53 11.95 -16.53
C LYS A 105 -24.70 12.37 -17.98
N ILE A 106 -25.85 12.05 -18.58
CA ILE A 106 -26.14 12.39 -19.98
C ILE A 106 -26.60 13.85 -20.12
N MET A 107 -27.53 14.32 -19.27
CA MET A 107 -28.09 15.68 -19.38
C MET A 107 -27.29 16.75 -18.62
N GLY A 108 -26.35 16.35 -17.76
CA GLY A 108 -25.57 17.25 -16.90
C GLY A 108 -26.38 17.85 -15.74
N TYR A 109 -25.71 18.64 -14.88
CA TYR A 109 -26.34 19.36 -13.77
C TYR A 109 -27.09 20.60 -14.26
N PHE A 110 -28.30 20.41 -14.80
CA PHE A 110 -29.26 21.50 -15.00
C PHE A 110 -30.06 21.71 -13.70
N TYR A 111 -29.53 22.52 -12.79
CA TYR A 111 -30.30 23.04 -11.65
C TYR A 111 -31.34 24.03 -12.18
N GLY A 112 -32.64 23.72 -12.01
CA GLY A 112 -33.73 24.69 -12.18
C GLY A 112 -34.63 24.55 -13.41
N SER A 113 -34.47 23.51 -14.24
CA SER A 113 -35.40 23.26 -15.36
C SER A 113 -36.72 22.69 -14.85
N PHE A 114 -37.83 23.43 -14.99
CA PHE A 114 -39.16 22.89 -14.77
C PHE A 114 -39.60 22.05 -15.98
N TYR A 115 -40.22 20.90 -15.71
CA TYR A 115 -40.68 19.96 -16.73
C TYR A 115 -42.18 20.09 -16.96
N HIS A 116 -42.59 20.25 -18.20
CA HIS A 116 -43.99 20.11 -18.58
C HIS A 116 -44.29 18.64 -18.92
N CYS A 117 -45.35 18.10 -18.32
CA CYS A 117 -45.85 16.76 -18.59
C CYS A 117 -47.38 16.80 -18.68
N THR A 118 -47.98 16.02 -19.58
CA THR A 118 -49.45 15.94 -19.63
C THR A 118 -49.99 15.21 -18.39
N LYS A 119 -51.22 15.51 -17.98
CA LYS A 119 -51.89 14.81 -16.86
C LYS A 119 -51.93 13.29 -17.07
N ARG A 120 -52.16 12.85 -18.32
CA ARG A 120 -52.19 11.43 -18.71
C ARG A 120 -50.83 10.77 -18.54
N ASP A 121 -49.78 11.40 -19.06
CA ASP A 121 -48.41 10.88 -18.97
C ASP A 121 -47.93 10.83 -17.52
N TRP A 122 -48.25 11.87 -16.73
CA TRP A 122 -47.93 11.90 -15.31
C TRP A 122 -48.67 10.81 -14.52
N ALA A 123 -49.95 10.58 -14.80
CA ALA A 123 -50.71 9.49 -14.18
C ALA A 123 -50.13 8.11 -14.55
N LEU A 124 -49.71 7.91 -15.80
CA LEU A 124 -49.05 6.68 -16.24
C LEU A 124 -47.71 6.47 -15.53
N PHE A 125 -46.89 7.53 -15.43
CA PHE A 125 -45.60 7.49 -14.75
C PHE A 125 -45.75 7.21 -13.26
N ARG A 126 -46.67 7.91 -12.59
CA ARG A 126 -46.99 7.67 -11.17
C ARG A 126 -47.44 6.22 -10.96
N LYS A 127 -48.39 5.71 -11.77
CA LYS A 127 -48.85 4.32 -11.69
C LYS A 127 -47.72 3.30 -11.87
N TYR A 128 -46.70 3.61 -12.67
CA TYR A 128 -45.54 2.74 -12.86
C TYR A 128 -44.63 2.69 -11.61
N PHE A 129 -44.58 3.77 -10.82
CA PHE A 129 -43.73 3.93 -9.63
C PHE A 129 -44.49 3.93 -8.29
N ASP A 130 -45.80 3.65 -8.29
CA ASP A 130 -46.79 4.00 -7.24
C ASP A 130 -46.54 3.41 -5.83
N THR A 131 -45.53 2.56 -5.66
CA THR A 131 -45.27 1.86 -4.39
C THR A 131 -43.79 1.63 -4.05
N GLU A 132 -42.83 1.91 -4.93
CA GLU A 132 -41.43 1.47 -4.74
C GLU A 132 -40.42 2.39 -5.41
N CYS A 133 -40.44 3.68 -5.06
CA CYS A 133 -39.29 4.54 -5.31
C CYS A 133 -38.68 4.92 -3.97
N SER A 134 -37.89 3.99 -3.43
CA SER A 134 -36.59 4.21 -2.78
C SER A 134 -36.35 3.29 -1.58
N ARG A 135 -35.07 2.99 -1.37
CA ARG A 135 -34.53 2.42 -0.13
C ARG A 135 -34.13 3.52 0.89
N TRP A 136 -34.22 4.81 0.53
CA TRP A 136 -33.53 5.91 1.25
C TRP A 136 -34.36 7.19 1.49
N THR A 137 -35.47 7.41 0.80
CA THR A 137 -36.26 8.64 0.89
C THR A 137 -37.76 8.42 0.66
N PRO A 138 -38.65 8.74 1.62
CA PRO A 138 -40.07 8.91 1.32
C PRO A 138 -40.21 9.97 0.22
N LEU A 139 -40.98 9.69 -0.84
CA LEU A 139 -41.21 10.55 -2.01
C LEU A 139 -41.63 11.98 -1.62
N LYS A 140 -40.67 12.84 -1.27
CA LYS A 140 -40.81 14.30 -1.13
C LYS A 140 -40.39 15.04 -2.40
N VAL A 141 -40.06 14.31 -3.47
CA VAL A 141 -39.53 14.89 -4.72
C VAL A 141 -40.56 14.76 -5.86
N SER A 142 -41.04 15.91 -6.34
CA SER A 142 -42.13 16.04 -7.33
C SER A 142 -41.64 16.18 -8.79
N SER A 143 -40.55 15.51 -9.18
CA SER A 143 -40.00 15.63 -10.54
C SER A 143 -39.73 14.26 -11.19
N ILE A 144 -40.16 14.09 -12.45
CA ILE A 144 -39.95 12.86 -13.26
C ILE A 144 -38.48 12.47 -13.28
N ARG A 145 -37.60 13.44 -13.51
CA ARG A 145 -36.15 13.22 -13.61
C ARG A 145 -35.58 12.62 -12.33
N SER A 146 -35.97 13.15 -11.17
CA SER A 146 -35.45 12.69 -9.87
C SER A 146 -35.84 11.23 -9.59
N ILE A 147 -37.08 10.85 -9.93
CA ILE A 147 -37.56 9.46 -9.78
C ILE A 147 -36.78 8.50 -10.70
N ILE A 148 -36.54 8.91 -11.95
CA ILE A 148 -35.73 8.12 -12.89
C ILE A 148 -34.29 7.99 -12.39
N GLU A 149 -33.72 9.08 -11.91
CA GLU A 149 -32.37 9.11 -11.36
C GLU A 149 -32.24 8.19 -10.15
N GLU A 150 -33.20 8.22 -9.23
CA GLU A 150 -33.22 7.35 -8.05
C GLU A 150 -33.29 5.88 -8.46
N PHE A 151 -34.21 5.52 -9.36
CA PHE A 151 -34.30 4.17 -9.90
C PHE A 151 -32.99 3.70 -10.56
N GLN A 152 -32.37 4.55 -11.40
CA GLN A 152 -31.09 4.22 -12.04
C GLN A 152 -29.95 4.10 -11.02
N THR A 153 -29.96 4.96 -10.00
CA THR A 153 -28.96 4.98 -8.92
C THR A 153 -29.08 3.74 -8.05
N ASP A 154 -30.28 3.29 -7.71
CA ASP A 154 -30.52 2.05 -6.97
C ASP A 154 -29.99 0.82 -7.71
N ILE A 155 -30.23 0.72 -9.03
CA ILE A 155 -29.67 -0.36 -9.86
C ILE A 155 -28.15 -0.34 -9.86
N LEU A 156 -27.54 0.85 -9.95
CA LEU A 156 -26.09 0.99 -9.92
C LEU A 156 -25.52 0.62 -8.55
N TRP A 157 -26.19 1.01 -7.46
CA TRP A 157 -25.80 0.64 -6.10
C TRP A 157 -25.82 -0.87 -5.89
N ASP A 158 -26.87 -1.58 -6.32
CA ASP A 158 -26.92 -3.04 -6.22
C ASP A 158 -25.77 -3.71 -7.00
N ARG A 159 -25.44 -3.20 -8.20
CA ARG A 159 -24.30 -3.71 -8.98
C ARG A 159 -22.95 -3.44 -8.34
N ILE A 160 -22.79 -2.26 -7.73
CA ILE A 160 -21.60 -1.89 -6.98
C ILE A 160 -21.47 -2.81 -5.77
N GLU A 161 -22.56 -3.04 -5.05
CA GLU A 161 -22.60 -3.88 -3.86
C GLU A 161 -22.30 -5.34 -4.19
N GLU A 162 -22.87 -5.88 -5.27
CA GLU A 162 -22.56 -7.24 -5.72
C GLU A 162 -21.08 -7.39 -6.09
N ARG A 163 -20.51 -6.43 -6.84
CA ARG A 163 -19.08 -6.45 -7.15
C ARG A 163 -18.22 -6.37 -5.89
N ARG A 164 -18.62 -5.54 -4.92
CA ARG A 164 -17.93 -5.44 -3.63
C ARG A 164 -17.98 -6.77 -2.89
N ARG A 165 -19.14 -7.42 -2.83
CA ARG A 165 -19.30 -8.75 -2.21
C ARG A 165 -18.39 -9.77 -2.86
N GLN A 166 -18.35 -9.85 -4.18
CA GLN A 166 -17.45 -10.76 -4.90
C GLN A 166 -15.99 -10.52 -4.54
N GLU A 167 -15.51 -9.27 -4.65
CA GLU A 167 -14.15 -8.86 -4.29
C GLU A 167 -13.83 -9.22 -2.83
N THR A 168 -14.76 -8.95 -1.90
CA THR A 168 -14.53 -9.24 -0.47
C THR A 168 -14.62 -10.72 -0.13
N ASN A 169 -15.46 -11.49 -0.83
CA ASN A 169 -15.62 -12.93 -0.60
C ASN A 169 -14.34 -13.68 -1.00
N GLU A 170 -13.71 -13.30 -2.11
CA GLU A 170 -12.42 -13.86 -2.52
C GLU A 170 -11.35 -13.62 -1.44
N TRP A 171 -11.29 -12.40 -0.90
CA TRP A 171 -10.37 -12.08 0.18
C TRP A 171 -10.68 -12.87 1.45
N ASP A 172 -11.95 -12.93 1.86
CA ASP A 172 -12.36 -13.67 3.07
C ASP A 172 -12.05 -15.16 2.96
N GLN A 173 -12.23 -15.76 1.77
CA GLN A 173 -11.89 -17.14 1.51
C GLN A 173 -10.39 -17.40 1.69
N VAL A 174 -9.51 -16.52 1.20
CA VAL A 174 -8.07 -16.61 1.45
C VAL A 174 -7.76 -16.41 2.93
N MET A 175 -8.36 -15.40 3.57
CA MET A 175 -8.12 -15.10 4.99
C MET A 175 -8.56 -16.22 5.93
N SER A 176 -9.60 -16.97 5.57
CA SER A 176 -10.10 -18.12 6.35
C SER A 176 -9.10 -19.27 6.41
N GLN A 177 -8.22 -19.39 5.42
CA GLN A 177 -7.21 -20.44 5.32
C GLN A 177 -5.89 -20.08 6.03
N ILE A 178 -5.75 -18.84 6.52
CA ILE A 178 -4.54 -18.40 7.20
C ILE A 178 -4.38 -19.17 8.51
N PRO A 179 -3.23 -19.83 8.74
CA PRO A 179 -3.01 -20.57 9.98
C PRO A 179 -3.12 -19.69 11.23
N VAL A 180 -3.60 -20.27 12.31
CA VAL A 180 -3.60 -19.60 13.62
C VAL A 180 -2.18 -19.31 14.11
N LEU A 181 -2.05 -18.37 15.04
CA LEU A 181 -0.75 -18.05 15.64
C LEU A 181 -0.21 -19.24 16.46
N PRO A 182 1.12 -19.43 16.52
CA PRO A 182 1.72 -20.41 17.42
C PRO A 182 1.28 -20.23 18.87
N LYS A 183 1.08 -21.33 19.61
CA LYS A 183 0.64 -21.29 21.02
C LYS A 183 1.58 -20.48 21.93
N ASP A 184 2.87 -20.44 21.59
CA ASP A 184 3.89 -19.68 22.34
C ASP A 184 4.14 -18.26 21.79
N TRP A 185 3.31 -17.77 20.87
CA TRP A 185 3.49 -16.47 20.20
C TRP A 185 3.67 -15.31 21.19
N GLU A 186 2.75 -15.16 22.16
CA GLU A 186 2.85 -14.09 23.15
C GLU A 186 4.16 -14.18 23.96
N ARG A 187 4.51 -15.40 24.39
CA ARG A 187 5.75 -15.65 25.14
C ARG A 187 6.98 -15.29 24.31
N TRP A 188 6.96 -15.62 23.02
CA TRP A 188 8.01 -15.26 22.08
C TRP A 188 8.07 -13.75 21.86
N CYS A 189 6.95 -13.07 21.66
CA CYS A 189 6.89 -11.61 21.54
C CYS A 189 7.55 -10.93 22.75
N ARG A 190 7.18 -11.35 23.96
CA ARG A 190 7.73 -10.82 25.21
C ARG A 190 9.24 -11.02 25.35
N LYS A 191 9.75 -12.17 24.89
CA LYS A 191 11.16 -12.57 25.08
C LYS A 191 12.08 -12.23 23.91
N SER A 192 11.58 -12.11 22.70
CA SER A 192 12.42 -12.03 21.50
C SER A 192 12.11 -10.79 20.67
N ALA A 193 10.83 -10.43 20.54
CA ALA A 193 10.42 -9.26 19.77
C ALA A 193 10.66 -7.94 20.52
N ILE A 194 10.24 -7.87 21.79
CA ILE A 194 10.42 -6.66 22.59
C ILE A 194 11.90 -6.48 22.90
N THR A 195 12.46 -5.32 22.52
CA THR A 195 13.85 -4.98 22.79
C THR A 195 14.02 -4.16 24.07
N GLN A 196 12.99 -3.40 24.44
CA GLN A 196 13.02 -2.49 25.59
C GLN A 196 12.42 -3.15 26.85
N HIS A 197 13.28 -3.38 27.83
CA HIS A 197 12.93 -3.93 29.14
C HIS A 197 13.47 -3.04 30.26
N TYR A 198 12.92 -3.23 31.46
CA TYR A 198 13.28 -2.45 32.64
C TYR A 198 13.44 -3.31 33.88
N ILE A 199 14.25 -2.81 34.80
CA ILE A 199 14.21 -3.22 36.20
C ILE A 199 13.54 -2.10 36.98
N PHE A 200 12.32 -2.39 37.45
CA PHE A 200 11.51 -1.45 38.23
C PHE A 200 11.83 -1.58 39.72
N TYR A 201 12.25 -0.49 40.35
CA TYR A 201 12.63 -0.48 41.76
C TYR A 201 11.85 0.56 42.57
N LYS A 202 11.82 0.40 43.89
CA LYS A 202 11.28 1.38 44.84
C LYS A 202 12.47 2.04 45.55
N PRO A 203 12.61 3.39 45.56
CA PRO A 203 13.72 4.05 46.24
C PRO A 203 13.85 3.70 47.72
N GLU A 204 12.73 3.37 48.38
CA GLU A 204 12.66 3.03 49.80
C GLU A 204 13.25 1.64 50.10
N ARG A 205 13.32 0.76 49.09
CA ARG A 205 13.85 -0.60 49.22
C ARG A 205 15.20 -0.69 48.53
N LYS A 206 16.27 -0.56 49.31
CA LYS A 206 17.64 -0.71 48.81
C LYS A 206 17.84 -2.13 48.32
N GLY A 207 18.49 -2.30 47.17
CA GLY A 207 18.89 -3.62 46.69
C GLY A 207 17.83 -4.41 45.92
N GLU A 208 16.56 -3.99 45.87
CA GLU A 208 15.46 -4.77 45.28
C GLU A 208 14.87 -4.16 44.00
N GLY A 209 14.45 -5.03 43.07
CA GLY A 209 13.74 -4.61 41.86
C GLY A 209 12.92 -5.74 41.23
N TYR A 210 12.15 -5.40 40.20
CA TYR A 210 11.41 -6.35 39.37
C TYR A 210 11.87 -6.22 37.92
N CYS A 211 12.38 -7.32 37.35
CA CYS A 211 12.87 -7.35 35.98
C CYS A 211 11.74 -7.73 35.01
N SER A 212 11.36 -6.82 34.11
CA SER A 212 10.29 -7.06 33.13
C SER A 212 10.65 -8.02 32.00
N ARG A 213 11.94 -8.38 31.86
CA ARG A 213 12.42 -9.37 30.88
C ARG A 213 12.19 -10.81 31.36
N CYS A 214 12.68 -11.14 32.55
CA CYS A 214 12.54 -12.48 33.13
C CYS A 214 11.30 -12.65 34.00
N ASN A 215 10.56 -11.57 34.24
CA ASN A 215 9.35 -11.55 35.06
C ASN A 215 9.62 -12.04 36.49
N THR A 216 10.73 -11.59 37.08
CA THR A 216 11.16 -12.05 38.41
C THR A 216 11.61 -10.86 39.24
N ARG A 217 11.38 -10.94 40.55
CA ARG A 217 12.02 -10.05 41.51
C ARG A 217 13.52 -10.36 41.58
N VAL A 218 14.32 -9.32 41.70
CA VAL A 218 15.78 -9.37 41.74
C VAL A 218 16.26 -8.64 42.99
N GLN A 219 17.32 -9.15 43.58
CA GLN A 219 17.99 -8.61 44.76
C GLN A 219 19.48 -8.36 44.44
N GLY A 220 20.17 -7.60 45.30
CA GLY A 220 21.60 -7.28 45.12
C GLY A 220 21.87 -6.30 43.97
N ILE A 221 20.89 -5.47 43.60
CA ILE A 221 21.07 -4.43 42.57
C ILE A 221 21.37 -3.06 43.19
N LEU A 222 22.12 -2.22 42.47
CA LEU A 222 22.34 -0.82 42.83
C LEU A 222 21.62 0.08 41.82
N PRO A 223 20.29 0.27 41.95
CA PRO A 223 19.52 0.96 40.93
C PRO A 223 19.71 2.47 41.02
N LYS A 224 20.17 3.08 39.93
CA LYS A 224 20.11 4.54 39.71
C LYS A 224 19.18 4.83 38.54
N HIS A 225 18.26 5.77 38.72
CA HIS A 225 17.22 6.07 37.75
C HIS A 225 17.80 6.32 36.35
N ASN A 226 17.23 5.69 35.32
CA ASN A 226 17.65 5.75 33.92
C ASN A 226 19.05 5.19 33.61
N GLN A 227 19.80 4.70 34.59
CA GLN A 227 21.05 4.00 34.32
C GLN A 227 20.82 2.54 33.94
N TYR A 228 21.77 1.97 33.21
CA TYR A 228 21.77 0.56 32.86
C TYR A 228 22.50 -0.24 33.92
N GLY A 229 21.97 -1.42 34.24
CA GLY A 229 22.65 -2.44 35.03
C GLY A 229 22.45 -3.82 34.44
N ILE A 230 23.06 -4.82 35.04
CA ILE A 230 22.91 -6.22 34.65
C ILE A 230 21.90 -6.88 35.58
N CYS A 231 20.88 -7.52 35.01
CA CYS A 231 19.95 -8.31 35.81
C CYS A 231 20.66 -9.54 36.39
N PRO A 232 20.64 -9.78 37.72
CA PRO A 232 21.32 -10.92 38.31
C PRO A 232 20.70 -12.28 37.93
N LYS A 233 19.43 -12.30 37.50
CA LYS A 233 18.73 -13.53 37.09
C LYS A 233 18.91 -13.86 35.61
N CYS A 234 18.69 -12.90 34.71
CA CYS A 234 18.77 -13.16 33.26
C CYS A 234 20.04 -12.66 32.58
N ARG A 235 20.94 -12.01 33.34
CA ARG A 235 22.24 -11.48 32.89
C ARG A 235 22.17 -10.48 31.73
N GLN A 236 20.97 -9.96 31.45
CA GLN A 236 20.77 -8.96 30.40
C GLN A 236 21.05 -7.55 30.94
N ARG A 237 21.66 -6.72 30.10
CA ARG A 237 21.81 -5.28 30.34
C ARG A 237 20.46 -4.59 30.19
N ILE A 238 19.93 -4.04 31.28
CA ILE A 238 18.57 -3.53 31.37
C ILE A 238 18.58 -2.16 32.10
N GLN A 239 17.74 -1.23 31.67
CA GLN A 239 17.64 0.09 32.27
C GLN A 239 16.81 0.06 33.57
N TYR A 240 17.26 0.79 34.60
CA TYR A 240 16.53 0.97 35.85
C TYR A 240 15.48 2.07 35.74
N LYS A 241 14.28 1.81 36.27
CA LYS A 241 13.18 2.78 36.35
C LYS A 241 12.59 2.79 37.77
N SER A 242 12.39 3.98 38.33
CA SER A 242 11.77 4.13 39.65
C SER A 242 10.26 3.97 39.49
N LYS A 243 9.65 3.11 40.31
CA LYS A 243 8.18 2.90 40.32
C LYS A 243 7.40 4.15 40.72
N LYS A 244 8.00 5.06 41.48
CA LYS A 244 7.37 6.32 41.93
C LYS A 244 7.36 7.39 40.82
N MET A 245 8.41 7.43 40.00
CA MET A 245 8.58 8.48 38.98
C MET A 245 7.87 8.18 37.66
N GLN A 246 7.15 7.06 37.55
CA GLN A 246 6.53 6.60 36.31
C GLN A 246 5.08 6.22 36.58
N LYS A 247 4.13 6.78 35.83
CA LYS A 247 2.73 6.32 35.85
C LYS A 247 2.47 5.27 34.78
N ARG A 248 3.05 5.46 33.60
CA ARG A 248 2.89 4.64 32.40
C ARG A 248 4.12 4.77 31.51
N ILE A 249 4.55 3.66 30.92
CA ILE A 249 5.56 3.63 29.86
C ILE A 249 4.96 2.90 28.66
N ILE A 250 4.93 3.57 27.50
CA ILE A 250 4.50 3.01 26.22
C ILE A 250 5.63 3.20 25.22
N HIS A 251 6.04 2.13 24.57
CA HIS A 251 7.06 2.18 23.52
C HIS A 251 6.47 2.26 22.12
N LYS A 252 7.32 2.68 21.18
CA LYS A 252 7.07 2.49 19.75
C LYS A 252 6.89 0.99 19.50
N ALA A 253 6.02 0.67 18.54
CA ALA A 253 5.82 -0.71 18.14
C ALA A 253 7.10 -1.33 17.59
N GLU A 254 7.36 -2.57 17.97
CA GLU A 254 8.42 -3.40 17.41
C GLU A 254 7.87 -4.17 16.21
N CYS A 255 8.54 -4.08 15.07
CA CYS A 255 8.15 -4.82 13.87
C CYS A 255 8.59 -6.28 13.99
N THR A 256 7.70 -7.22 13.67
CA THR A 256 7.98 -8.65 13.71
C THR A 256 7.31 -9.40 12.57
N TYR A 257 7.89 -10.55 12.23
CA TYR A 257 7.43 -11.40 11.15
C TYR A 257 7.23 -12.84 11.61
N LEU A 258 6.15 -13.45 11.12
CA LEU A 258 5.85 -14.86 11.28
C LEU A 258 5.66 -15.47 9.89
N LEU A 259 6.49 -16.46 9.56
CA LEU A 259 6.35 -17.24 8.33
C LEU A 259 5.71 -18.59 8.68
N GLN A 260 4.67 -18.99 7.97
CA GLN A 260 3.95 -20.25 8.19
C GLN A 260 3.67 -20.95 6.88
N LYS A 261 3.62 -22.29 6.91
CA LYS A 261 3.16 -23.07 5.76
C LYS A 261 1.72 -22.67 5.43
N PHE A 262 1.43 -22.46 4.15
CA PHE A 262 0.12 -22.15 3.61
C PHE A 262 -0.12 -23.14 2.46
N GLY A 263 -1.27 -23.82 2.41
CA GLY A 263 -1.57 -24.78 1.34
C GLY A 263 -0.46 -25.81 1.03
N THR A 264 -0.43 -26.24 -0.23
CA THR A 264 0.59 -27.13 -0.78
C THR A 264 1.65 -26.31 -1.51
N ASN A 265 2.90 -26.34 -1.04
CA ASN A 265 4.03 -25.56 -1.59
C ASN A 265 3.86 -24.04 -1.55
N GLN A 266 3.03 -23.51 -0.66
CA GLN A 266 2.93 -22.06 -0.40
C GLN A 266 3.33 -21.75 1.04
N MET A 267 3.54 -20.48 1.32
CA MET A 267 3.67 -19.98 2.68
C MET A 267 3.00 -18.63 2.82
N VAL A 268 2.70 -18.24 4.05
CA VAL A 268 2.29 -16.87 4.38
C VAL A 268 3.37 -16.19 5.20
N ILE A 269 3.73 -14.97 4.81
CA ILE A 269 4.45 -14.00 5.63
C ILE A 269 3.42 -13.13 6.33
N ARG A 270 3.51 -13.01 7.65
CA ARG A 270 2.61 -12.20 8.47
C ARG A 270 3.42 -11.16 9.23
N LYS A 271 3.06 -9.89 9.11
CA LYS A 271 3.74 -8.76 9.74
C LYS A 271 2.92 -8.24 10.92
N PHE A 272 3.57 -8.07 12.06
CA PHE A 272 2.94 -7.54 13.27
C PHE A 272 3.70 -6.35 13.83
N ASN A 273 2.93 -5.40 14.33
CA ASN A 273 3.39 -4.36 15.25
C ASN A 273 3.15 -4.85 16.68
N VAL A 274 4.21 -5.10 17.43
CA VAL A 274 4.15 -5.59 18.81
C VAL A 274 4.40 -4.43 19.77
N TYR A 275 3.51 -4.27 20.75
CA TYR A 275 3.55 -3.21 21.74
C TYR A 275 3.80 -3.81 23.12
N ALA A 276 4.67 -3.15 23.88
CA ALA A 276 4.81 -3.38 25.31
C ALA A 276 4.34 -2.13 26.06
N LYS A 277 3.37 -2.31 26.96
CA LYS A 277 2.88 -1.28 27.86
C LYS A 277 3.21 -1.66 29.29
N PHE A 278 3.71 -0.70 30.06
CA PHE A 278 3.98 -0.88 31.47
C PHE A 278 3.17 0.14 32.27
N HIS A 279 2.37 -0.35 33.21
CA HIS A 279 1.47 0.47 34.03
C HIS A 279 1.73 0.27 35.50
N GLN A 280 1.78 1.37 36.26
CA GLN A 280 1.95 1.33 37.71
C GLN A 280 0.83 0.52 38.41
N LYS A 281 -0.41 0.64 37.93
CA LYS A 281 -1.58 -0.11 38.44
C LYS A 281 -1.43 -1.64 38.32
N ARG A 282 -0.57 -2.13 37.43
CA ARG A 282 -0.28 -3.56 37.20
C ARG A 282 1.13 -3.93 37.70
N ASP A 283 1.66 -3.18 38.65
CA ASP A 283 3.02 -3.32 39.19
C ASP A 283 4.15 -3.33 38.12
N PHE A 284 3.88 -2.71 36.96
CA PHE A 284 4.73 -2.73 35.77
C PHE A 284 5.02 -4.12 35.18
N VAL A 285 4.14 -5.10 35.42
CA VAL A 285 4.11 -6.33 34.63
C VAL A 285 3.85 -5.95 33.17
N PRO A 286 4.65 -6.44 32.19
CA PRO A 286 4.50 -6.10 30.79
C PRO A 286 3.15 -6.58 30.24
N GLU A 287 2.35 -5.66 29.74
CA GLU A 287 1.19 -5.95 28.91
C GLU A 287 1.63 -5.95 27.45
N ILE A 288 1.57 -7.12 26.83
CA ILE A 288 1.97 -7.34 25.43
C ILE A 288 0.71 -7.39 24.59
N SER A 289 0.65 -6.54 23.56
CA SER A 289 -0.40 -6.57 22.55
C SER A 289 0.23 -6.52 21.17
N TRP A 290 -0.42 -7.07 20.16
CA TRP A 290 0.06 -7.02 18.78
C TRP A 290 -1.07 -6.71 17.81
N PHE A 291 -0.71 -6.08 16.71
CA PHE A 291 -1.63 -5.80 15.61
C PHE A 291 -1.01 -6.33 14.32
N GLU A 292 -1.72 -7.24 13.64
CA GLU A 292 -1.31 -7.76 12.35
C GLU A 292 -1.64 -6.73 11.27
N THR A 293 -0.62 -6.26 10.54
CA THR A 293 -0.79 -5.17 9.57
C THR A 293 -0.75 -5.67 8.13
N ARG A 294 -0.09 -6.80 7.87
CA ARG A 294 0.16 -7.29 6.52
C ARG A 294 0.24 -8.81 6.47
N ARG A 295 -0.30 -9.39 5.41
CA ARG A 295 -0.22 -10.80 5.05
C ARG A 295 0.26 -10.90 3.62
N VAL A 296 1.19 -11.80 3.34
CA VAL A 296 1.70 -12.03 1.98
C VAL A 296 1.71 -13.51 1.74
N ILE A 297 0.89 -13.96 0.79
CA ILE A 297 0.95 -15.32 0.28
C ILE A 297 2.13 -15.39 -0.68
N VAL A 298 2.99 -16.38 -0.48
CA VAL A 298 4.18 -16.60 -1.29
C VAL A 298 4.09 -17.97 -1.91
N GLU A 299 4.16 -17.99 -3.24
CA GLU A 299 4.14 -19.19 -4.06
C GLU A 299 5.51 -19.87 -4.09
N LYS A 300 5.56 -21.08 -4.67
CA LYS A 300 6.78 -21.89 -4.77
C LYS A 300 7.94 -21.18 -5.51
N ASP A 301 7.61 -20.35 -6.49
CA ASP A 301 8.60 -19.57 -7.26
C ASP A 301 8.99 -18.26 -6.58
N PHE A 302 8.39 -17.93 -5.44
CA PHE A 302 8.47 -16.67 -4.70
C PHE A 302 7.68 -15.49 -5.28
N SER A 303 6.78 -15.72 -6.24
CA SER A 303 5.74 -14.73 -6.56
C SER A 303 4.82 -14.52 -5.35
N GLN A 304 4.20 -13.34 -5.27
CA GLN A 304 3.54 -12.91 -4.04
C GLN A 304 2.14 -12.33 -4.29
N THR A 305 1.23 -12.52 -3.35
CA THR A 305 -0.05 -11.80 -3.29
C THR A 305 -0.18 -11.18 -1.90
N ALA A 306 -0.25 -9.85 -1.85
CA ALA A 306 -0.17 -9.11 -0.60
C ALA A 306 -1.51 -8.54 -0.17
N TYR A 307 -1.79 -8.61 1.13
CA TYR A 307 -2.99 -8.09 1.76
C TYR A 307 -2.61 -7.21 2.94
N TYR A 308 -3.35 -6.12 3.14
CA TYR A 308 -3.24 -5.27 4.32
C TYR A 308 -4.60 -5.14 5.00
N TYR A 309 -4.56 -4.92 6.31
CA TYR A 309 -5.78 -4.63 7.07
C TYR A 309 -6.02 -3.12 7.08
N GLY A 310 -7.14 -2.68 6.51
CA GLY A 310 -7.43 -1.25 6.37
C GLY A 310 -8.85 -0.96 5.93
N GLN A 311 -9.14 0.33 5.74
CA GLN A 311 -10.46 0.79 5.36
C GLN A 311 -10.80 0.39 3.91
N TYR A 312 -12.00 -0.14 3.70
CA TYR A 312 -12.55 -0.51 2.39
C TYR A 312 -13.52 0.56 1.87
N LYS A 313 -13.98 0.41 0.63
CA LYS A 313 -14.80 1.38 -0.13
C LYS A 313 -16.14 1.75 0.56
N ASP A 314 -16.58 0.94 1.50
CA ASP A 314 -17.80 1.11 2.31
C ASP A 314 -17.55 1.72 3.70
N GLY A 315 -16.29 2.04 4.03
CA GLY A 315 -15.89 2.57 5.33
C GLY A 315 -15.56 1.51 6.38
N SER A 316 -15.83 0.23 6.13
CA SER A 316 -15.47 -0.88 7.03
C SER A 316 -13.96 -1.12 7.06
N TYR A 317 -13.44 -1.67 8.16
CA TYR A 317 -12.05 -2.11 8.26
C TYR A 317 -11.96 -3.61 8.06
N ARG A 318 -11.14 -4.06 7.09
CA ARG A 318 -10.97 -5.49 6.78
C ARG A 318 -9.65 -5.77 6.06
N TRP A 319 -9.36 -7.05 5.87
CA TRP A 319 -8.29 -7.49 4.96
C TRP A 319 -8.69 -7.20 3.51
N ARG A 320 -7.76 -6.61 2.77
CA ARG A 320 -7.91 -6.32 1.35
C ARG A 320 -6.59 -6.45 0.62
N GLU A 321 -6.66 -6.78 -0.65
CA GLU A 321 -5.47 -6.89 -1.49
C GLU A 321 -4.77 -5.53 -1.63
N SER A 322 -3.44 -5.58 -1.71
CA SER A 322 -2.55 -4.42 -1.90
C SER A 322 -1.42 -4.74 -2.85
N LEU A 323 -0.79 -3.67 -3.36
CA LEU A 323 0.44 -3.75 -4.12
C LEU A 323 1.61 -4.32 -3.29
N TYR A 324 2.61 -4.84 -4.00
CA TYR A 324 3.85 -5.39 -3.45
C TYR A 324 4.65 -4.39 -2.60
N ALA A 325 5.50 -4.91 -1.70
CA ALA A 325 6.41 -4.11 -0.89
C ALA A 325 7.29 -3.14 -1.71
N GLU A 326 7.75 -3.56 -2.89
CA GLU A 326 8.76 -2.84 -3.68
C GLU A 326 8.35 -1.40 -4.06
N TYR A 327 7.05 -1.11 -4.18
CA TYR A 327 6.56 0.20 -4.60
C TYR A 327 6.21 1.13 -3.43
N HIS A 328 6.16 0.64 -2.19
CA HIS A 328 5.58 1.39 -1.07
C HIS A 328 6.29 1.26 0.29
N TYR A 329 7.34 0.43 0.42
CA TYR A 329 7.90 0.11 1.74
C TYR A 329 9.42 0.27 1.83
N ASP A 330 9.85 1.10 2.79
CA ASP A 330 11.24 1.25 3.23
C ASP A 330 11.77 -0.08 3.81
N PHE A 331 12.70 -0.73 3.12
CA PHE A 331 13.32 -1.98 3.57
C PHE A 331 13.96 -1.86 4.96
N GLU A 332 14.63 -0.74 5.26
CA GLU A 332 15.28 -0.51 6.55
C GLU A 332 14.24 -0.21 7.64
N GLY A 333 13.29 0.66 7.35
CA GLY A 333 12.22 1.04 8.29
C GLY A 333 11.27 -0.10 8.66
N ASN A 334 11.23 -1.17 7.86
CA ASN A 334 10.37 -2.34 8.07
C ASN A 334 11.12 -3.59 8.55
N LYS A 335 12.43 -3.51 8.82
CA LYS A 335 13.14 -4.64 9.44
C LYS A 335 12.47 -5.05 10.74
N GLY A 336 12.36 -6.36 10.95
CA GLY A 336 11.72 -6.91 12.13
C GLY A 336 12.36 -8.19 12.60
N THR A 337 12.03 -8.60 13.82
CA THR A 337 12.47 -9.89 14.35
C THR A 337 11.62 -11.00 13.74
N LEU A 338 12.24 -12.06 13.21
CA LEU A 338 11.53 -13.23 12.66
C LEU A 338 11.30 -14.29 13.73
N TYR A 339 10.08 -14.85 13.78
CA TYR A 339 9.78 -16.02 14.59
C TYR A 339 10.52 -17.25 14.06
N GLN A 340 11.45 -17.79 14.84
CA GLN A 340 12.44 -18.74 14.33
C GLN A 340 11.93 -20.18 14.23
N ARG A 341 10.93 -20.59 15.02
CA ARG A 341 10.59 -22.02 15.17
C ARG A 341 10.01 -22.66 13.91
N THR A 342 9.35 -21.88 13.05
CA THR A 342 8.81 -22.37 11.77
C THR A 342 9.82 -22.34 10.64
N LEU A 343 10.93 -21.59 10.78
CA LEU A 343 11.87 -21.36 9.68
C LEU A 343 12.59 -22.65 9.27
N PHE A 344 12.93 -23.51 10.23
CA PHE A 344 13.63 -24.76 9.91
C PHE A 344 12.78 -25.67 9.00
N SER A 345 11.52 -25.90 9.35
CA SER A 345 10.61 -26.72 8.53
C SER A 345 10.34 -26.08 7.17
N LEU A 346 10.19 -24.76 7.12
CA LEU A 346 10.00 -24.04 5.85
C LEU A 346 11.24 -24.13 4.96
N ASN A 347 12.45 -24.14 5.54
CA ASN A 347 13.72 -24.29 4.83
C ASN A 347 13.93 -25.70 4.25
N GLN A 348 13.25 -26.72 4.76
CA GLN A 348 13.22 -28.03 4.13
C GLN A 348 12.27 -28.10 2.91
N GLY A 349 11.37 -27.11 2.79
CA GLY A 349 10.41 -26.99 1.69
C GLY A 349 10.61 -25.71 0.88
N ILE A 350 9.61 -24.83 0.88
CA ILE A 350 9.55 -23.61 0.05
C ILE A 350 10.77 -22.67 0.22
N LEU A 351 11.34 -22.54 1.42
CA LEU A 351 12.48 -21.66 1.65
C LEU A 351 13.83 -22.28 1.26
N LYS A 352 13.88 -23.56 0.86
CA LYS A 352 15.13 -24.27 0.55
C LYS A 352 15.99 -23.56 -0.47
N THR A 353 15.37 -22.92 -1.45
CA THR A 353 16.02 -22.17 -2.53
C THR A 353 15.93 -20.65 -2.34
N SER A 354 15.69 -20.18 -1.12
CA SER A 354 15.63 -18.74 -0.83
C SER A 354 16.98 -18.17 -0.40
N GLY A 355 17.66 -18.82 0.56
CA GLY A 355 18.78 -18.23 1.31
C GLY A 355 18.35 -17.42 2.54
N LEU A 356 17.04 -17.30 2.81
CA LEU A 356 16.49 -16.51 3.91
C LEU A 356 16.86 -17.09 5.28
N TYR A 357 16.87 -18.41 5.40
CA TYR A 357 17.19 -19.10 6.66
C TYR A 357 18.63 -18.83 7.09
N GLU A 358 19.58 -18.86 6.15
CA GLU A 358 20.98 -18.54 6.37
C GLU A 358 21.18 -17.04 6.64
N LEU A 359 20.47 -16.18 5.92
CA LEU A 359 20.53 -14.73 6.12
C LEU A 359 20.09 -14.35 7.54
N GLN A 360 18.98 -14.91 8.02
CA GLN A 360 18.44 -14.65 9.35
C GLN A 360 19.40 -15.05 10.47
N LYS A 361 20.19 -16.13 10.32
CA LYS A 361 21.17 -16.54 11.34
C LYS A 361 22.23 -15.47 11.61
N ASN A 362 22.57 -14.69 10.58
CA ASN A 362 23.62 -13.69 10.63
C ASN A 362 23.10 -12.27 10.89
N MET A 363 21.78 -12.10 11.04
CA MET A 363 21.10 -10.82 11.18
C MET A 363 20.07 -10.84 12.32
N LYS A 364 20.10 -9.81 13.17
CA LYS A 364 19.13 -9.68 14.27
C LYS A 364 17.70 -9.42 13.75
N MET A 365 17.57 -8.64 12.67
CA MET A 365 16.31 -8.22 12.08
C MET A 365 16.41 -8.29 10.56
N VAL A 366 15.36 -8.79 9.91
CA VAL A 366 15.27 -8.93 8.45
C VAL A 366 13.85 -8.54 8.03
N GLU A 367 13.72 -7.98 6.83
CA GLU A 367 12.43 -7.77 6.17
C GLU A 367 12.27 -8.89 5.12
N PRO A 368 11.47 -9.93 5.39
CA PRO A 368 11.42 -11.13 4.56
C PRO A 368 10.64 -10.95 3.25
N GLU A 369 9.66 -10.04 3.17
CA GLU A 369 8.82 -9.86 1.98
C GLU A 369 9.66 -9.36 0.80
N THR A 370 10.37 -8.25 1.00
CA THR A 370 11.25 -7.63 0.01
C THR A 370 12.43 -8.53 -0.33
N TYR A 371 13.00 -9.23 0.65
CA TYR A 371 14.06 -10.20 0.36
C TYR A 371 13.60 -11.28 -0.61
N LEU A 372 12.44 -11.88 -0.35
CA LEU A 372 11.89 -12.95 -1.18
C LEU A 372 11.42 -12.43 -2.54
N LEU A 373 10.89 -11.21 -2.59
CA LEU A 373 10.51 -10.56 -3.85
C LEU A 373 11.75 -10.24 -4.70
N TYR A 374 12.81 -9.73 -4.09
CA TYR A 374 14.08 -9.53 -4.78
C TYR A 374 14.67 -10.88 -5.24
N ARG A 375 14.55 -11.94 -4.45
CA ARG A 375 14.96 -13.29 -4.84
C ARG A 375 14.13 -13.87 -5.99
N TYR A 376 12.85 -13.53 -6.10
CA TYR A 376 12.01 -13.87 -7.25
C TYR A 376 12.58 -13.26 -8.53
N HIS A 377 12.91 -11.96 -8.52
CA HIS A 377 13.48 -11.26 -9.68
C HIS A 377 14.97 -11.55 -9.93
N CYS A 378 15.74 -11.90 -8.90
CA CYS A 378 17.19 -12.09 -8.95
C CYS A 378 17.62 -13.39 -8.25
N PRO A 379 17.42 -14.57 -8.86
CA PRO A 379 17.72 -15.87 -8.23
C PRO A 379 19.15 -16.05 -7.74
N ALA A 380 20.10 -15.35 -8.37
CA ALA A 380 21.52 -15.36 -8.03
C ALA A 380 21.81 -14.95 -6.57
N ILE A 381 20.94 -14.13 -5.94
CA ILE A 381 21.14 -13.63 -4.58
C ILE A 381 21.15 -14.73 -3.51
N GLU A 382 20.45 -15.85 -3.76
CA GLU A 382 20.40 -17.00 -2.86
C GLU A 382 21.80 -17.48 -2.50
N LYS A 383 22.69 -17.55 -3.49
CA LYS A 383 24.06 -18.07 -3.30
C LYS A 383 24.87 -17.15 -2.38
N ALA A 384 24.70 -15.83 -2.51
CA ALA A 384 25.36 -14.85 -1.65
C ALA A 384 24.83 -14.92 -0.21
N ALA A 385 23.51 -15.05 -0.04
CA ALA A 385 22.88 -15.20 1.27
C ALA A 385 23.35 -16.48 1.99
N LYS A 386 23.37 -17.62 1.28
CA LYS A 386 23.89 -18.90 1.80
C LYS A 386 25.38 -18.88 2.14
N ALA A 387 26.16 -18.05 1.45
CA ALA A 387 27.58 -17.84 1.75
C ALA A 387 27.83 -16.90 2.94
N GLY A 388 26.78 -16.34 3.56
CA GLY A 388 26.90 -15.44 4.71
C GLY A 388 27.26 -14.00 4.35
N LEU A 389 27.16 -13.59 3.08
CA LEU A 389 27.48 -12.24 2.61
C LEU A 389 26.34 -11.25 2.90
N LYS A 390 26.00 -11.05 4.17
CA LYS A 390 24.83 -10.25 4.57
C LYS A 390 24.91 -8.80 4.08
N LYS A 391 26.05 -8.11 4.24
CA LYS A 391 26.17 -6.70 3.85
C LYS A 391 25.97 -6.52 2.34
N PHE A 392 26.61 -7.38 1.54
CA PHE A 392 26.43 -7.42 0.09
C PHE A 392 24.98 -7.67 -0.32
N VAL A 393 24.28 -8.62 0.33
CA VAL A 393 22.88 -8.94 0.04
C VAL A 393 21.98 -7.72 0.27
N ILE A 394 22.11 -7.06 1.42
CA ILE A 394 21.30 -5.87 1.75
C ILE A 394 21.56 -4.73 0.77
N GLN A 395 22.83 -4.46 0.47
CA GLN A 395 23.18 -3.40 -0.49
C GLN A 395 22.68 -3.71 -1.91
N SER A 396 22.67 -4.98 -2.32
CA SER A 396 22.15 -5.42 -3.63
C SER A 396 20.64 -5.18 -3.73
N ILE A 397 19.89 -5.45 -2.65
CA ILE A 397 18.45 -5.17 -2.56
C ILE A 397 18.20 -3.67 -2.64
N HIS A 398 18.92 -2.87 -1.84
CA HIS A 398 18.77 -1.40 -1.83
C HIS A 398 19.06 -0.76 -3.18
N LYS A 399 20.14 -1.20 -3.85
CA LYS A 399 20.52 -0.69 -5.18
C LYS A 399 19.72 -1.35 -6.31
N LYS A 400 18.79 -2.27 -6.00
CA LYS A 400 18.05 -3.10 -6.96
C LYS A 400 18.97 -3.70 -8.03
N SER A 401 20.16 -4.13 -7.60
CA SER A 401 21.20 -4.61 -8.51
C SER A 401 20.75 -5.88 -9.23
N ARG A 402 21.01 -5.98 -10.52
CA ARG A 402 20.84 -7.25 -11.25
C ARG A 402 22.15 -8.03 -11.18
N LEU A 403 22.09 -9.21 -10.59
CA LEU A 403 23.26 -10.08 -10.48
C LEU A 403 23.31 -11.04 -11.68
N PRO A 404 24.50 -11.30 -12.25
CA PRO A 404 24.61 -12.24 -13.35
C PRO A 404 24.28 -13.66 -12.90
N ASN A 405 23.60 -14.41 -13.76
CA ASN A 405 23.12 -15.75 -13.42
C ASN A 405 24.20 -16.81 -13.71
N HIS A 406 25.18 -16.92 -12.81
CA HIS A 406 26.19 -17.98 -12.87
C HIS A 406 25.88 -19.15 -11.93
N ARG A 407 26.33 -20.36 -12.32
CA ARG A 407 26.20 -21.57 -11.51
C ARG A 407 26.94 -21.49 -10.18
N LYS A 408 28.13 -20.89 -10.16
CA LYS A 408 28.97 -20.72 -8.95
C LYS A 408 28.97 -19.27 -8.48
N LEU A 409 28.94 -19.06 -7.16
CA LEU A 409 28.98 -17.72 -6.55
C LEU A 409 30.19 -16.88 -6.99
N MET A 410 31.36 -17.53 -7.13
CA MET A 410 32.58 -16.89 -7.64
C MET A 410 32.38 -16.26 -9.03
N GLY A 411 31.61 -16.91 -9.91
CA GLY A 411 31.26 -16.36 -11.21
C GLY A 411 30.32 -15.16 -11.07
N ILE A 412 29.33 -15.24 -10.17
CA ILE A 412 28.40 -14.14 -9.88
C ILE A 412 29.16 -12.90 -9.41
N LEU A 413 30.14 -13.08 -8.53
CA LEU A 413 30.91 -12.01 -7.91
C LEU A 413 32.16 -11.62 -8.70
N GLY A 414 32.54 -12.38 -9.74
CA GLY A 414 33.74 -12.12 -10.51
C GLY A 414 35.07 -12.33 -9.76
N ILE A 415 35.09 -13.03 -8.62
CA ILE A 415 36.29 -13.26 -7.77
C ILE A 415 36.66 -14.73 -7.65
N ASN A 416 37.88 -15.04 -7.17
CA ASN A 416 38.32 -16.42 -6.91
C ASN A 416 37.95 -16.88 -5.48
N SER A 417 38.25 -18.14 -5.15
CA SER A 417 37.89 -18.76 -3.87
C SER A 417 38.59 -18.12 -2.65
N CYS A 418 39.86 -17.71 -2.81
CA CYS A 418 40.62 -17.04 -1.76
C CYS A 418 40.00 -15.68 -1.41
N LEU A 419 39.72 -14.87 -2.43
CA LEU A 419 39.09 -13.56 -2.27
C LEU A 419 37.65 -13.68 -1.73
N LEU A 420 36.91 -14.73 -2.09
CA LEU A 420 35.59 -14.99 -1.51
C LEU A 420 35.67 -15.24 0.01
N LYS A 421 36.63 -16.05 0.47
CA LYS A 421 36.85 -16.27 1.91
C LYS A 421 37.17 -14.95 2.62
N GLN A 422 37.98 -14.10 2.00
CA GLN A 422 38.31 -12.78 2.53
C GLN A 422 37.07 -11.88 2.62
N LEU A 423 36.23 -11.83 1.57
CA LEU A 423 34.99 -11.07 1.53
C LEU A 423 34.03 -11.50 2.65
N VAL A 424 33.87 -12.81 2.88
CA VAL A 424 33.05 -13.35 3.98
C VAL A 424 33.63 -12.97 5.34
N LYS A 425 34.94 -13.14 5.54
CA LYS A 425 35.64 -12.83 6.81
C LYS A 425 35.49 -11.36 7.22
N MET A 426 35.47 -10.45 6.25
CA MET A 426 35.32 -9.01 6.51
C MET A 426 33.86 -8.52 6.49
N ASP A 427 32.88 -9.41 6.25
CA ASP A 427 31.47 -9.04 5.99
C ASP A 427 31.36 -7.95 4.90
N GLY A 428 32.08 -8.15 3.81
CA GLY A 428 32.23 -7.16 2.74
C GLY A 428 30.96 -6.96 1.94
N GLY A 429 30.72 -5.70 1.57
CA GLY A 429 29.63 -5.27 0.71
C GLY A 429 30.09 -5.08 -0.74
N ILE A 430 29.38 -4.22 -1.46
CA ILE A 430 29.65 -3.86 -2.85
C ILE A 430 31.01 -3.13 -2.97
N ALA A 431 31.34 -2.26 -2.00
CA ALA A 431 32.61 -1.53 -1.97
C ALA A 431 33.80 -2.49 -1.86
N GLY A 432 33.83 -3.35 -0.84
CA GLY A 432 34.86 -4.36 -0.66
C GLY A 432 34.94 -5.33 -1.83
N LEU A 433 33.80 -5.74 -2.39
CA LEU A 433 33.78 -6.58 -3.60
C LEU A 433 34.51 -5.89 -4.77
N SER A 434 34.27 -4.60 -5.00
CA SER A 434 34.92 -3.85 -6.09
C SER A 434 36.45 -3.84 -5.95
N TRP A 435 36.96 -3.69 -4.72
CA TRP A 435 38.39 -3.75 -4.44
C TRP A 435 38.96 -5.15 -4.65
N LEU A 436 38.27 -6.21 -4.22
CA LEU A 436 38.72 -7.58 -4.45
C LEU A 436 38.70 -7.96 -5.94
N GLN A 437 37.73 -7.47 -6.71
CA GLN A 437 37.71 -7.62 -8.18
C GLN A 437 38.92 -6.92 -8.81
N LYS A 438 39.25 -5.70 -8.35
CA LYS A 438 40.45 -4.99 -8.80
C LYS A 438 41.74 -5.74 -8.43
N MET A 439 41.85 -6.32 -7.24
CA MET A 439 42.99 -7.16 -6.85
C MET A 439 43.14 -8.35 -7.78
N LYS A 440 42.03 -9.01 -8.14
CA LYS A 440 42.06 -10.12 -9.10
C LYS A 440 42.56 -9.68 -10.48
N ASN A 441 42.08 -8.55 -10.99
CA ASN A 441 42.41 -8.08 -12.34
C ASN A 441 43.84 -7.54 -12.44
N THR A 442 44.31 -6.83 -11.41
CA THR A 442 45.65 -6.21 -11.39
C THR A 442 46.73 -7.13 -10.82
N GLN A 443 46.34 -8.23 -10.17
CA GLN A 443 47.22 -9.12 -9.39
C GLN A 443 48.01 -8.39 -8.29
N LYS A 444 47.56 -7.19 -7.87
CA LYS A 444 48.19 -6.40 -6.79
C LYS A 444 47.48 -6.65 -5.48
N TRP A 445 48.25 -6.93 -4.43
CA TRP A 445 47.73 -7.20 -3.10
C TRP A 445 47.39 -5.91 -2.34
N ILE A 446 46.26 -5.92 -1.62
CA ILE A 446 45.83 -4.85 -0.70
C ILE A 446 45.68 -5.48 0.68
N SER A 447 46.19 -4.81 1.72
CA SER A 447 46.12 -5.32 3.08
C SER A 447 44.67 -5.36 3.60
N GLU A 448 44.39 -6.29 4.52
CA GLU A 448 43.06 -6.46 5.11
C GLU A 448 42.59 -5.20 5.85
N ASP A 449 43.50 -4.47 6.51
CA ASP A 449 43.18 -3.23 7.23
C ASP A 449 42.68 -2.12 6.30
N ILE A 450 43.30 -1.99 5.12
CA ILE A 450 42.89 -1.01 4.10
C ILE A 450 41.51 -1.39 3.55
N LEU A 451 41.28 -2.68 3.24
CA LEU A 451 39.99 -3.16 2.76
C LEU A 451 38.89 -2.94 3.78
N ARG A 452 39.16 -3.21 5.07
CA ARG A 452 38.22 -2.93 6.17
C ARG A 452 37.92 -1.44 6.30
N TYR A 453 38.92 -0.58 6.12
CA TYR A 453 38.73 0.86 6.13
C TYR A 453 37.83 1.33 4.97
N PHE A 454 38.14 0.93 3.73
CA PHE A 454 37.32 1.27 2.58
C PHE A 454 35.90 0.73 2.70
N GLU A 455 35.72 -0.49 3.18
CA GLU A 455 34.41 -1.08 3.41
C GLU A 455 33.61 -0.34 4.51
N LYS A 456 34.28 0.10 5.58
CA LYS A 456 33.67 0.87 6.67
C LYS A 456 33.12 2.20 6.16
N HIS A 457 33.88 2.89 5.31
CA HIS A 457 33.51 4.18 4.73
C HIS A 457 32.81 4.06 3.37
N ASN A 458 32.44 2.84 2.95
CA ASN A 458 31.75 2.54 1.69
C ASN A 458 32.47 3.10 0.43
N ILE A 459 33.80 3.11 0.43
CA ILE A 459 34.63 3.60 -0.68
C ILE A 459 34.84 2.46 -1.66
N SER A 460 34.26 2.57 -2.86
CA SER A 460 34.48 1.66 -3.97
C SER A 460 35.62 2.13 -4.88
N THR A 461 36.04 1.28 -5.82
CA THR A 461 37.03 1.66 -6.84
C THR A 461 36.54 2.81 -7.73
N ILE A 462 35.22 2.92 -7.95
CA ILE A 462 34.61 3.99 -8.75
C ILE A 462 34.77 5.34 -8.06
N ASP A 463 34.65 5.38 -6.73
CA ASP A 463 34.70 6.63 -5.96
C ASP A 463 36.08 7.29 -6.01
N VAL A 464 37.13 6.50 -6.24
CA VAL A 464 38.53 6.96 -6.33
C VAL A 464 39.11 6.89 -7.74
N ALA A 465 38.28 6.58 -8.74
CA ALA A 465 38.71 6.47 -10.14
C ALA A 465 39.37 7.76 -10.65
N PHE A 466 38.97 8.93 -10.12
CA PHE A 466 39.55 10.23 -10.48
C PHE A 466 41.04 10.38 -10.13
N ILE A 467 41.56 9.56 -9.21
CA ILE A 467 42.96 9.62 -8.73
C ILE A 467 43.72 8.30 -8.85
N GLU A 468 43.07 7.27 -9.40
CA GLU A 468 43.57 5.89 -9.46
C GLU A 468 44.88 5.75 -10.24
N ASN A 469 45.14 6.64 -11.21
CA ASN A 469 46.38 6.65 -12.00
C ASN A 469 47.54 7.35 -11.28
N GLN A 470 47.28 8.11 -10.22
CA GLN A 470 48.29 8.92 -9.52
C GLN A 470 48.65 8.34 -8.17
N MET A 471 47.72 7.65 -7.51
CA MET A 471 47.92 7.12 -6.15
C MET A 471 47.49 5.67 -6.04
N SER A 472 48.32 4.89 -5.36
CA SER A 472 47.98 3.52 -4.95
C SER A 472 46.88 3.51 -3.88
N PRO A 473 46.17 2.38 -3.72
CA PRO A 473 45.16 2.23 -2.66
C PRO A 473 45.72 2.51 -1.25
N GLN A 474 46.98 2.15 -1.00
CA GLN A 474 47.71 2.45 0.23
C GLN A 474 47.87 3.95 0.44
N GLN A 475 48.30 4.70 -0.58
CA GLN A 475 48.47 6.14 -0.51
C GLN A 475 47.13 6.86 -0.30
N ILE A 476 46.07 6.40 -0.97
CA ILE A 476 44.70 6.92 -0.78
C ILE A 476 44.25 6.71 0.66
N TYR A 477 44.45 5.51 1.22
CA TYR A 477 44.14 5.21 2.62
C TYR A 477 44.85 6.16 3.58
N HIS A 478 46.17 6.34 3.43
CA HIS A 478 46.94 7.22 4.31
C HIS A 478 46.52 8.68 4.20
N TYR A 479 46.24 9.16 2.98
CA TYR A 479 45.72 10.50 2.76
C TYR A 479 44.37 10.71 3.47
N LEU A 480 43.40 9.82 3.27
CA LEU A 480 42.08 9.95 3.86
C LEU A 480 42.14 9.89 5.40
N ARG A 481 42.96 8.99 5.96
CA ARG A 481 43.16 8.90 7.41
C ARG A 481 43.76 10.17 8.01
N ARG A 482 44.74 10.77 7.32
CA ARG A 482 45.34 12.04 7.73
C ARG A 482 44.31 13.17 7.68
N MET A 483 43.61 13.30 6.55
CA MET A 483 42.60 14.36 6.36
C MET A 483 41.44 14.23 7.35
N GLU A 484 40.98 13.01 7.65
CA GLU A 484 39.94 12.77 8.68
C GLU A 484 40.39 13.28 10.05
N LYS A 485 41.66 13.05 10.41
CA LYS A 485 42.24 13.51 11.68
C LYS A 485 42.43 15.03 11.74
N GLU A 486 42.90 15.64 10.65
CA GLU A 486 43.23 17.07 10.61
C GLU A 486 41.99 17.96 10.44
N SER A 487 41.05 17.55 9.59
CA SER A 487 39.85 18.36 9.29
C SER A 487 38.66 18.05 10.22
N GLY A 488 38.64 16.88 10.86
CA GLY A 488 37.49 16.38 11.61
C GLY A 488 36.25 16.10 10.72
N LEU A 489 36.39 16.16 9.39
CA LEU A 489 35.28 15.95 8.46
C LEU A 489 35.06 14.45 8.18
N PRO A 490 33.81 14.04 7.88
CA PRO A 490 33.53 12.71 7.36
C PRO A 490 34.27 12.44 6.04
N VAL A 491 34.78 11.22 5.88
CA VAL A 491 35.54 10.77 4.71
C VAL A 491 34.81 11.00 3.37
N GLU A 492 33.48 10.87 3.35
CA GLU A 492 32.64 11.13 2.18
C GLU A 492 32.76 12.60 1.70
N LYS A 493 32.82 13.54 2.65
CA LYS A 493 33.01 14.97 2.35
C LYS A 493 34.45 15.24 1.89
N ILE A 494 35.43 14.60 2.52
CA ILE A 494 36.84 14.72 2.13
C ILE A 494 37.03 14.25 0.69
N LEU A 495 36.46 13.11 0.31
CA LEU A 495 36.51 12.61 -1.07
C LEU A 495 35.89 13.59 -2.07
N THR A 496 34.74 14.18 -1.71
CA THR A 496 34.08 15.19 -2.56
C THR A 496 34.97 16.41 -2.75
N ILE A 497 35.48 16.99 -1.65
CA ILE A 497 36.38 18.17 -1.69
C ILE A 497 37.63 17.86 -2.51
N TRP A 498 38.23 16.69 -2.31
CA TRP A 498 39.43 16.30 -3.03
C TRP A 498 39.19 16.18 -4.54
N ARG A 499 38.08 15.55 -4.93
CA ARG A 499 37.66 15.45 -6.32
C ARG A 499 37.40 16.84 -6.93
N ASP A 500 36.70 17.71 -6.21
CA ASP A 500 36.38 19.06 -6.67
C ASP A 500 37.65 19.90 -6.83
N TYR A 501 38.57 19.86 -5.84
CA TYR A 501 39.86 20.55 -5.90
C TYR A 501 40.68 20.14 -7.14
N LEU A 502 40.80 18.84 -7.40
CA LEU A 502 41.53 18.37 -8.58
C LEU A 502 40.82 18.67 -9.89
N SER A 503 39.49 18.78 -9.89
CA SER A 503 38.75 19.21 -11.08
C SER A 503 38.97 20.70 -11.39
N MET A 504 39.13 21.53 -10.35
CA MET A 504 39.48 22.94 -10.50
C MET A 504 40.92 23.13 -10.94
N ALA A 505 41.86 22.34 -10.43
CA ALA A 505 43.27 22.41 -10.79
C ALA A 505 43.60 21.88 -12.20
N LYS A 506 42.64 21.23 -12.88
CA LYS A 506 42.76 20.75 -14.27
C LYS A 506 42.20 21.75 -15.30
N LYS A 507 41.58 22.84 -14.85
CA LYS A 507 41.27 24.02 -15.68
C LYS A 507 42.45 24.97 -15.59
#